data_AF-A0A920JDU0-F1
#
_entry.id   AF-A0A920JDU0-F1
#
_cell.length_a   1.000
_cell.length_b   1.000
_cell.length_c   1.000
_cell.angle_alpha   90.00
_cell.angle_beta   90.00
_cell.angle_gamma   90.00
#
_symmetry.space_group_name_H-M   'P 1'
#
loop_
_entity.id
_entity.type
_entity.pdbx_description
1 polymer ?
#
loop_
_entity_poly.entity_id
_entity_poly.type
_entity_poly.pdbx_seq_one_letter_code
_entity_poly.pdbx_strand_id
1 'polypeptide(L)'
;MIEILIEPFQYEFMTRSIVTAIGSGVMLSLLGPFAINRNMGFMADAMAHATLPIIAIGVFLGFSISELGVPASILIAFFLGYIIKNSNIGEDTSIGIIFSSFFALGFVLISILDVTINLEDLLFGQILAVSNFDVVIVVSMSIGVVSLVVIFFKQLLFYSFDPIGAEVKGLNTNFLNYLFLVILSYRLWLPYRQLEKFLVLACCLFQQRIKTNN
;
A
#
# COMPACT_ATOMS: atom_id res chain seq x y z
N MET A 1 12.48 36.51 -10.31
CA MET A 1 13.15 35.26 -9.87
C MET A 1 12.39 34.54 -8.76
N ILE A 2 11.88 35.24 -7.74
CA ILE A 2 10.99 34.65 -6.70
C ILE A 2 9.58 34.32 -7.25
N GLU A 3 9.06 35.11 -8.19
CA GLU A 3 7.74 34.85 -8.81
C GLU A 3 7.67 33.49 -9.51
N ILE A 4 8.74 33.06 -10.19
CA ILE A 4 8.82 31.74 -10.86
C ILE A 4 8.70 30.57 -9.84
N LEU A 5 9.10 30.78 -8.58
CA LEU A 5 8.94 29.77 -7.53
C LEU A 5 7.52 29.73 -6.94
N ILE A 6 6.76 30.83 -7.03
CA ILE A 6 5.42 30.96 -6.43
C ILE A 6 4.31 30.66 -7.45
N GLU A 7 4.61 30.85 -8.74
CA GLU A 7 3.74 30.52 -9.88
C GLU A 7 3.10 29.11 -9.82
N PRO A 8 3.82 28.01 -9.47
CA PRO A 8 3.18 26.70 -9.36
C PRO A 8 2.17 26.58 -8.20
N PHE A 9 2.30 27.38 -7.13
CA PHE A 9 1.37 27.37 -6.00
C PHE A 9 0.06 28.12 -6.28
N GLN A 10 -0.03 28.88 -7.37
CA GLN A 10 -1.27 29.54 -7.77
C GLN A 10 -2.28 28.57 -8.38
N TYR A 11 -1.84 27.39 -8.82
CA TYR A 11 -2.72 26.37 -9.36
C TYR A 11 -3.31 25.50 -8.25
N GLU A 12 -4.64 25.46 -8.15
CA GLU A 12 -5.35 24.62 -7.17
C GLU A 12 -5.02 23.13 -7.30
N PHE A 13 -4.82 22.62 -8.51
CA PHE A 13 -4.43 21.21 -8.70
C PHE A 13 -3.06 20.93 -8.06
N MET A 14 -2.09 21.85 -8.19
CA MET A 14 -0.74 21.66 -7.65
C MET A 14 -0.76 21.63 -6.12
N THR A 15 -1.50 22.56 -5.51
CA THR A 15 -1.64 22.60 -4.04
C THR A 15 -2.26 21.29 -3.52
N ARG A 16 -3.29 20.78 -4.22
CA ARG A 16 -3.93 19.51 -3.85
C ARG A 16 -3.00 18.32 -4.01
N SER A 17 -2.25 18.22 -5.11
CA SER A 17 -1.24 17.18 -5.33
C SER A 17 -0.14 17.19 -4.27
N ILE A 18 0.29 18.38 -3.81
CA ILE A 18 1.30 18.51 -2.74
C ILE A 18 0.73 18.01 -1.40
N VAL A 19 -0.50 18.38 -1.05
CA VAL A 19 -1.15 17.93 0.19
C VAL A 19 -1.29 16.41 0.21
N THR A 20 -1.74 15.79 -0.89
CA THR A 20 -1.87 14.34 -0.98
C THR A 20 -0.52 13.63 -0.95
N ALA A 21 0.51 14.19 -1.60
CA ALA A 21 1.87 13.67 -1.54
C ALA A 21 2.47 13.70 -0.13
N ILE A 22 2.27 14.80 0.62
CA ILE A 22 2.71 14.90 2.02
C ILE A 22 1.96 13.87 2.88
N GLY A 23 0.64 13.77 2.74
CA GLY A 23 -0.17 12.81 3.48
C GLY A 23 0.27 11.36 3.27
N SER A 24 0.57 10.99 2.02
CA SER A 24 1.08 9.66 1.67
C SER A 24 2.52 9.43 2.18
N GLY A 25 3.39 10.45 2.09
CA GLY A 25 4.76 10.40 2.60
C GLY A 25 4.85 10.20 4.11
N VAL A 26 3.94 10.81 4.88
CA VAL A 26 3.85 10.62 6.33
C VAL A 26 3.49 9.16 6.66
N MET A 27 2.47 8.59 6.00
CA MET A 27 2.10 7.19 6.19
C MET A 27 3.28 6.25 5.90
N LEU A 28 3.99 6.51 4.79
CA LEU A 28 5.09 5.65 4.36
C LEU A 28 6.29 5.73 5.32
N SER A 29 6.60 6.92 5.83
CA SER A 29 7.66 7.12 6.83
C SER A 29 7.36 6.39 8.14
N LEU A 30 6.08 6.30 8.53
CA LEU A 30 5.64 5.57 9.72
C LEU A 30 5.69 4.05 9.54
N LEU A 31 5.21 3.55 8.40
CA LEU A 31 5.08 2.10 8.16
C LEU A 31 6.39 1.45 7.70
N GLY A 32 7.26 2.19 7.01
CA GLY A 32 8.52 1.71 6.47
C GLY A 32 9.41 0.99 7.49
N PRO A 33 9.77 1.61 8.64
CA PRO A 33 10.61 0.98 9.66
C PRO A 33 10.10 -0.38 10.14
N PHE A 34 8.78 -0.51 10.32
CA PHE A 34 8.16 -1.77 10.72
C PHE A 34 8.23 -2.82 9.61
N ALA A 35 8.02 -2.44 8.35
CA ALA A 35 8.08 -3.35 7.21
C ALA A 35 9.49 -3.94 7.01
N ILE A 36 10.54 -3.12 7.15
CA ILE A 36 11.95 -3.57 7.01
C ILE A 36 12.34 -4.54 8.13
N ASN A 37 12.01 -4.19 9.38
CA ASN A 37 12.40 -5.00 10.54
C ASN A 37 11.78 -6.39 10.46
N ARG A 38 10.64 -6.50 9.80
CA ARG A 38 9.91 -7.74 9.57
C ARG A 38 10.30 -8.47 8.29
N ASN A 39 11.28 -7.99 7.52
CA ASN A 39 11.65 -8.53 6.19
C ASN A 39 10.47 -8.57 5.19
N MET A 40 9.51 -7.65 5.32
CA MET A 40 8.33 -7.58 4.45
C MET A 40 8.44 -6.43 3.44
N GLY A 41 9.65 -6.12 2.98
CA GLY A 41 9.93 -4.93 2.16
C GLY A 41 9.14 -4.90 0.85
N PHE A 42 8.91 -6.07 0.23
CA PHE A 42 8.17 -6.20 -1.03
C PHE A 42 6.68 -6.50 -0.86
N MET A 43 6.21 -6.67 0.38
CA MET A 43 4.83 -7.07 0.64
C MET A 43 3.82 -6.04 0.15
N ALA A 44 4.08 -4.75 0.37
CA ALA A 44 3.19 -3.68 -0.07
C ALA A 44 3.04 -3.64 -1.60
N ASP A 45 4.12 -3.87 -2.33
CA ASP A 45 4.11 -3.92 -3.80
C ASP A 45 3.37 -5.16 -4.31
N ALA A 46 3.65 -6.32 -3.72
CA ALA A 46 2.93 -7.56 -4.03
C ALA A 46 1.43 -7.45 -3.80
N MET A 47 1.00 -6.84 -2.70
CA MET A 47 -0.40 -6.58 -2.40
C MET A 47 -1.05 -5.69 -3.46
N ALA A 48 -0.40 -4.61 -3.89
CA ALA A 48 -0.94 -3.70 -4.90
C ALA A 48 -1.24 -4.42 -6.21
N HIS A 49 -0.32 -5.26 -6.69
CA HIS A 49 -0.50 -6.02 -7.92
C HIS A 49 -1.46 -7.20 -7.75
N ALA A 50 -1.51 -7.79 -6.57
CA ALA A 50 -2.46 -8.86 -6.26
C ALA A 50 -3.91 -8.38 -6.13
N THR A 51 -4.16 -7.08 -5.93
CA THR A 51 -5.53 -6.52 -6.02
C THR A 51 -6.05 -6.36 -7.44
N LEU A 52 -5.18 -6.26 -8.45
CA LEU A 52 -5.58 -6.06 -9.85
C LEU A 52 -6.61 -7.08 -10.36
N PRO A 53 -6.41 -8.41 -10.18
CA PRO A 53 -7.41 -9.38 -10.64
C PRO A 53 -8.76 -9.25 -9.93
N ILE A 54 -8.78 -8.90 -8.65
CA ILE A 54 -10.03 -8.71 -7.89
C ILE A 54 -10.78 -7.49 -8.45
N ILE A 55 -10.07 -6.39 -8.70
CA ILE A 55 -10.67 -5.18 -9.28
C ILE A 55 -11.19 -5.46 -10.69
N ALA A 56 -10.45 -6.21 -11.51
CA ALA A 56 -10.89 -6.58 -12.86
C ALA A 56 -12.21 -7.37 -12.84
N ILE A 57 -12.33 -8.36 -11.96
CA ILE A 57 -13.57 -9.13 -11.76
C ILE A 57 -14.68 -8.21 -11.24
N GLY A 58 -14.38 -7.36 -10.27
CA GLY A 58 -15.35 -6.47 -9.66
C GLY A 58 -15.94 -5.46 -10.66
N VAL A 59 -15.10 -4.87 -11.51
CA VAL A 59 -15.56 -3.93 -12.54
C VAL A 59 -16.37 -4.66 -13.61
N PHE A 60 -16.00 -5.88 -13.97
CA PHE A 60 -16.81 -6.71 -14.88
C PHE A 60 -18.21 -7.00 -14.31
N LEU A 61 -18.34 -7.13 -12.99
CA LEU A 61 -19.63 -7.27 -12.31
C LEU A 61 -20.43 -5.95 -12.20
N GLY A 62 -19.89 -4.84 -12.70
CA GLY A 62 -20.55 -3.53 -12.72
C GLY A 62 -20.33 -2.67 -11.48
N PHE A 63 -19.43 -3.05 -10.57
CA PHE A 63 -19.06 -2.23 -9.43
C PHE A 63 -18.06 -1.13 -9.81
N SER A 64 -18.08 -0.01 -9.08
CA SER A 64 -17.13 1.07 -9.30
C SER A 64 -15.76 0.75 -8.68
N ILE A 65 -14.69 1.25 -9.32
CA ILE A 65 -13.31 1.09 -8.84
C ILE A 65 -13.17 1.66 -7.42
N SER A 66 -13.78 2.83 -7.16
CA SER A 66 -13.77 3.53 -5.86
C SER A 66 -14.32 2.68 -4.71
N GLU A 67 -15.38 1.92 -4.94
CA GLU A 67 -16.03 1.09 -3.92
C GLU A 67 -15.28 -0.21 -3.65
N LEU A 68 -14.73 -0.83 -4.70
CA LEU A 68 -14.06 -2.12 -4.63
C LEU A 68 -12.70 -2.06 -3.94
N GLY A 69 -12.07 -0.91 -3.92
CA GLY A 69 -10.66 -0.84 -3.67
C GLY A 69 -10.16 -1.22 -2.29
N VAL A 70 -10.70 -0.56 -1.26
CA VAL A 70 -10.41 -0.90 0.13
C VAL A 70 -10.81 -2.35 0.44
N PRO A 71 -12.04 -2.82 0.13
CA PRO A 71 -12.40 -4.21 0.43
C PRO A 71 -11.54 -5.22 -0.34
N ALA A 72 -11.17 -4.95 -1.60
CA ALA A 72 -10.26 -5.81 -2.37
C ALA A 72 -8.85 -5.85 -1.75
N SER A 73 -8.32 -4.70 -1.33
CA SER A 73 -6.99 -4.65 -0.69
C SER A 73 -6.97 -5.34 0.66
N ILE A 74 -8.04 -5.24 1.45
CA ILE A 74 -8.16 -5.96 2.73
C ILE A 74 -8.26 -7.47 2.47
N LEU A 75 -9.08 -7.90 1.51
CA LEU A 75 -9.24 -9.30 1.15
C LEU A 75 -7.88 -9.90 0.75
N ILE A 76 -7.13 -9.21 -0.11
CA ILE A 76 -5.81 -9.71 -0.53
C ILE A 76 -4.81 -9.72 0.63
N ALA A 77 -4.86 -8.78 1.57
CA ALA A 77 -4.01 -8.81 2.77
C ALA A 77 -4.20 -10.11 3.57
N PHE A 78 -5.45 -10.49 3.82
CA PHE A 78 -5.75 -11.72 4.54
C PHE A 78 -5.29 -12.94 3.77
N PHE A 79 -5.54 -12.97 2.46
CA PHE A 79 -5.14 -14.07 1.60
C PHE A 79 -3.62 -14.26 1.54
N LEU A 80 -2.86 -13.18 1.32
CA LEU A 80 -1.40 -13.22 1.32
C LEU A 80 -0.84 -13.58 2.69
N GLY A 81 -1.36 -12.97 3.76
CA GLY A 81 -0.95 -13.28 5.13
C GLY A 81 -1.16 -14.76 5.47
N TYR A 82 -2.25 -15.36 4.99
CA TYR A 82 -2.51 -16.79 5.15
C TYR A 82 -1.53 -17.67 4.35
N ILE A 83 -1.32 -17.36 3.07
CA ILE A 83 -0.40 -18.13 2.23
C ILE A 83 1.02 -18.08 2.78
N ILE A 84 1.53 -16.88 3.09
CA ILE A 84 2.92 -16.72 3.56
C ILE A 84 3.12 -17.45 4.89
N LYS A 85 2.13 -17.43 5.79
CA LYS A 85 2.20 -18.16 7.05
C LYS A 85 2.17 -19.68 6.88
N ASN A 86 1.40 -20.19 5.91
CA ASN A 86 1.27 -21.63 5.67
C ASN A 86 2.33 -22.18 4.71
N SER A 87 3.14 -21.30 4.12
CA SER A 87 4.19 -21.65 3.18
C SER A 87 5.49 -21.94 3.92
N ASN A 88 6.19 -23.02 3.53
CA ASN A 88 7.46 -23.43 4.15
C ASN A 88 8.70 -22.86 3.42
N ILE A 89 8.47 -21.97 2.45
CA ILE A 89 9.51 -21.23 1.71
C ILE A 89 9.68 -19.83 2.30
N GLY A 90 10.86 -19.23 2.11
CA GLY A 90 11.15 -17.89 2.61
C GLY A 90 10.09 -16.86 2.23
N GLU A 91 9.83 -15.91 3.14
CA GLU A 91 8.77 -14.90 2.98
C GLU A 91 8.94 -14.09 1.67
N ASP A 92 10.15 -13.62 1.38
CA ASP A 92 10.46 -12.86 0.16
C ASP A 92 10.20 -13.68 -1.12
N THR A 93 10.53 -14.97 -1.11
CA THR A 93 10.30 -15.87 -2.25
C THR A 93 8.81 -16.12 -2.46
N SER A 94 8.06 -16.34 -1.37
CA SER A 94 6.61 -16.50 -1.42
C SER A 94 5.95 -15.26 -2.01
N ILE A 95 6.35 -14.07 -1.53
CA ILE A 95 5.86 -12.78 -1.99
C ILE A 95 6.11 -12.63 -3.50
N GLY A 96 7.31 -12.94 -3.99
CA GLY A 96 7.67 -12.85 -5.41
C GLY A 96 6.87 -13.79 -6.32
N ILE A 97 6.63 -15.03 -5.89
CA ILE A 97 5.82 -16.00 -6.64
C ILE A 97 4.37 -15.51 -6.73
N ILE A 98 3.81 -15.04 -5.62
CA ILE A 98 2.42 -14.57 -5.59
C ILE A 98 2.27 -13.30 -6.44
N PHE A 99 3.20 -12.36 -6.33
CA PHE A 99 3.25 -11.15 -7.15
C PHE A 99 3.19 -11.47 -8.65
N SER A 100 4.10 -12.32 -9.14
CA SER A 100 4.16 -12.64 -10.57
C SER A 100 2.92 -13.39 -11.06
N SER A 101 2.40 -14.31 -10.25
CA SER A 101 1.20 -15.09 -10.57
C SER A 101 -0.05 -14.21 -10.66
N PHE A 102 -0.32 -13.38 -9.65
CA PHE A 102 -1.50 -12.53 -9.62
C PHE A 102 -1.42 -11.39 -10.63
N PHE A 103 -0.24 -10.87 -10.90
CA PHE A 103 -0.04 -9.86 -11.93
C PHE A 103 -0.38 -10.41 -13.32
N ALA A 104 0.17 -11.59 -13.67
CA ALA A 104 -0.14 -12.25 -14.93
C ALA A 104 -1.64 -12.59 -15.03
N LEU A 105 -2.23 -13.10 -13.95
CA LEU A 105 -3.66 -13.42 -13.89
C LEU A 105 -4.53 -12.17 -14.08
N GLY A 106 -4.23 -11.07 -13.38
CA GLY A 106 -4.94 -9.80 -13.54
C GLY A 106 -4.87 -9.25 -14.95
N PHE A 107 -3.69 -9.30 -15.59
CA PHE A 107 -3.52 -8.86 -16.97
C PHE A 107 -4.35 -9.69 -17.95
N VAL A 108 -4.33 -11.01 -17.82
CA VAL A 108 -5.14 -11.91 -18.65
C VAL A 108 -6.64 -11.64 -18.46
N LEU A 109 -7.11 -11.43 -17.23
CA LEU A 109 -8.52 -11.11 -16.99
C LEU A 109 -8.94 -9.80 -17.64
N ILE A 110 -8.13 -8.75 -17.53
CA ILE A 110 -8.43 -7.46 -18.17
C ILE A 110 -8.53 -7.64 -19.69
N SER A 111 -7.64 -8.45 -20.28
CA SER A 111 -7.66 -8.73 -21.71
C SER A 111 -8.85 -9.56 -22.18
N ILE A 112 -9.38 -10.46 -21.35
CA ILE A 112 -10.52 -11.33 -21.72
C ILE A 112 -11.86 -10.64 -21.50
N LEU A 113 -11.97 -9.85 -20.44
CA LEU A 113 -13.23 -9.25 -20.00
C LEU A 113 -13.59 -7.98 -20.80
N ASP A 114 -12.77 -7.60 -21.79
CA ASP A 114 -12.92 -6.39 -22.65
C ASP A 114 -13.31 -5.15 -21.84
N VAL A 115 -12.75 -5.06 -20.63
CA VAL A 115 -13.08 -4.00 -19.70
C VAL A 115 -12.47 -2.71 -20.26
N THR A 116 -13.32 -1.75 -20.62
CA THR A 116 -12.96 -0.42 -21.13
C THR A 116 -12.37 0.50 -20.05
N ILE A 117 -11.59 -0.07 -19.13
CA ILE A 117 -10.72 0.71 -18.28
C ILE A 117 -9.48 1.02 -19.12
N ASN A 118 -9.18 2.30 -19.32
CA ASN A 118 -7.87 2.70 -19.81
C ASN A 118 -6.82 2.17 -18.83
N LEU A 119 -6.13 1.11 -19.22
CA LEU A 119 -5.01 0.56 -18.44
C LEU A 119 -4.00 1.66 -18.16
N GLU A 120 -3.81 2.62 -19.06
CA GLU A 120 -2.95 3.78 -18.83
C GLU A 120 -3.46 4.67 -17.69
N ASP A 121 -4.76 4.97 -17.62
CA ASP A 121 -5.31 5.76 -16.50
C ASP A 121 -5.28 4.97 -15.18
N LEU A 122 -5.47 3.65 -15.23
CA LEU A 122 -5.41 2.77 -14.05
C LEU A 122 -3.96 2.56 -13.56
N LEU A 123 -3.01 2.43 -14.48
CA LEU A 123 -1.61 2.15 -14.19
C LEU A 123 -0.85 3.43 -13.90
N PHE A 124 -1.00 4.49 -14.71
CA PHE A 124 -0.24 5.72 -14.56
C PHE A 124 -0.92 6.76 -13.68
N GLY A 125 -2.25 6.77 -13.61
CA GLY A 125 -3.01 7.74 -12.84
C GLY A 125 -2.85 9.18 -13.35
N GLN A 126 -3.91 9.97 -13.29
CA GLN A 126 -3.84 11.37 -13.69
C GLN A 126 -3.52 12.24 -12.47
N ILE A 127 -2.24 12.61 -12.30
CA ILE A 127 -1.77 13.47 -11.19
C ILE A 127 -2.44 14.85 -11.24
N LEU A 128 -2.86 15.32 -12.43
CA LEU A 128 -3.55 16.60 -12.62
C LEU A 128 -5.03 16.55 -12.23
N ALA A 129 -5.63 15.36 -12.11
CA ALA A 129 -7.05 15.18 -11.85
C ALA A 129 -7.37 14.97 -10.36
N VAL A 130 -6.60 15.58 -9.46
CA VAL A 130 -6.86 15.49 -8.02
C VAL A 130 -8.14 16.26 -7.68
N SER A 131 -9.19 15.54 -7.32
CA SER A 131 -10.44 16.13 -6.86
C SER A 131 -10.32 16.59 -5.40
N ASN A 132 -11.14 17.56 -5.00
CA ASN A 132 -11.28 17.94 -3.59
C ASN A 132 -11.74 16.76 -2.73
N PHE A 133 -12.54 15.85 -3.31
CA PHE A 133 -12.99 14.64 -2.64
C PHE A 133 -11.84 13.69 -2.35
N ASP A 134 -10.90 13.53 -3.29
CA ASP A 134 -9.75 12.66 -3.14
C ASP A 134 -8.80 13.17 -2.05
N VAL A 135 -8.63 14.49 -1.94
CA VAL A 135 -7.83 15.11 -0.87
C VAL A 135 -8.42 14.76 0.50
N VAL A 136 -9.74 14.86 0.66
CA VAL A 136 -10.42 14.50 1.92
C VAL A 136 -10.25 13.01 2.23
N ILE A 137 -10.35 12.14 1.22
CA ILE A 137 -10.07 10.71 1.39
C ILE A 137 -8.63 10.49 1.86
N VAL A 138 -7.63 11.07 1.18
CA VAL A 138 -6.22 10.87 1.51
C VAL A 138 -5.91 11.37 2.92
N VAL A 139 -6.41 12.55 3.29
CA VAL A 139 -6.20 13.14 4.62
C VAL A 139 -6.90 12.32 5.70
N SER A 140 -8.14 11.91 5.50
CA SER A 140 -8.87 11.06 6.47
C SER A 140 -8.20 9.69 6.65
N MET A 141 -7.77 9.08 5.56
CA MET A 141 -6.98 7.84 5.60
C MET A 141 -5.65 8.04 6.34
N SER A 142 -4.96 9.15 6.11
CA SER A 142 -3.67 9.47 6.76
C SER A 142 -3.85 9.56 8.27
N ILE A 143 -4.86 10.30 8.71
CA ILE A 143 -5.21 10.40 10.14
C ILE A 143 -5.56 9.02 10.70
N GLY A 144 -6.32 8.20 9.97
CA GLY A 144 -6.67 6.84 10.39
C GLY A 144 -5.46 5.93 10.58
N VAL A 145 -4.54 5.89 9.60
CA VAL A 145 -3.30 5.11 9.66
C VAL A 145 -2.41 5.59 10.80
N VAL A 146 -2.19 6.92 10.91
CA VAL A 146 -1.37 7.51 11.98
C VAL A 146 -1.97 7.15 13.34
N SER A 147 -3.29 7.30 13.52
CA SER A 147 -3.97 7.00 14.77
C SER A 147 -3.83 5.53 15.16
N LEU A 148 -4.04 4.61 14.22
CA LEU A 148 -3.87 3.16 14.45
C LEU A 148 -2.43 2.82 14.83
N VAL A 149 -1.45 3.36 14.09
CA VAL A 149 -0.04 3.14 14.39
C VAL A 149 0.34 3.68 15.76
N VAL A 150 -0.16 4.86 16.15
CA VAL A 150 0.11 5.46 17.47
C VAL A 150 -0.52 4.64 18.60
N ILE A 151 -1.78 4.19 18.44
CA ILE A 151 -2.48 3.37 19.44
C ILE A 151 -1.76 2.03 19.65
N PHE A 152 -1.34 1.38 18.56
CA PHE A 152 -0.69 0.07 18.60
C PHE A 152 0.84 0.14 18.56
N PHE A 153 1.43 1.33 18.76
CA PHE A 153 2.86 1.57 18.56
C PHE A 153 3.71 0.65 19.43
N LYS A 154 3.36 0.51 20.71
CA LYS A 154 4.11 -0.34 21.66
C LYS A 154 4.05 -1.81 21.28
N GLN A 155 2.90 -2.28 20.80
CA GLN A 155 2.69 -3.67 20.41
C GLN A 155 3.38 -3.99 19.09
N LEU A 156 3.25 -3.12 18.07
CA LEU A 156 3.96 -3.28 16.79
C LEU A 156 5.47 -3.23 16.99
N LEU A 157 5.97 -2.28 17.78
CA LEU A 157 7.40 -2.14 18.05
C LEU A 157 7.94 -3.38 18.75
N PHE A 158 7.27 -3.86 19.81
CA PHE A 158 7.74 -5.04 20.53
C PHE A 158 7.76 -6.29 19.64
N TYR A 159 6.69 -6.51 18.86
CA TYR A 159 6.62 -7.63 17.93
C TYR A 159 7.65 -7.53 16.78
N SER A 160 7.95 -6.32 16.29
CA SER A 160 8.94 -6.10 15.23
C SER A 160 10.38 -6.33 15.66
N PHE A 161 10.72 -6.18 16.94
CA PHE A 161 12.08 -6.40 17.45
C PHE A 161 12.28 -7.81 18.01
N ASP A 162 11.29 -8.35 18.71
CA ASP A 162 11.37 -9.68 19.30
C ASP A 162 10.02 -10.42 19.16
N PRO A 163 9.80 -11.12 18.03
CA PRO A 163 8.56 -11.86 17.82
C PRO A 163 8.39 -13.02 18.82
N ILE A 164 9.50 -13.61 19.29
CA ILE A 164 9.50 -14.75 20.23
C ILE A 164 9.16 -14.25 21.64
N GLY A 165 9.81 -13.16 22.08
CA GLY A 165 9.51 -12.51 23.35
C GLY A 165 8.09 -11.93 23.42
N ALA A 166 7.54 -11.48 22.29
CA ALA A 166 6.13 -11.08 22.19
C ALA A 166 5.17 -12.25 22.46
N GLU A 167 5.45 -13.42 21.89
CA GLU A 167 4.64 -14.63 22.09
C GLU A 167 4.70 -15.13 23.55
N VAL A 168 5.90 -15.14 24.16
CA VAL A 168 6.09 -15.52 25.58
C VAL A 168 5.36 -14.57 26.53
N LYS A 169 5.25 -13.28 26.19
CA LYS A 169 4.50 -12.28 26.97
C LYS A 169 2.98 -12.39 26.81
N GLY A 170 2.50 -13.35 26.00
CA GLY A 170 1.07 -13.60 25.77
C GLY A 170 0.43 -12.64 24.76
N LEU A 171 1.21 -11.92 23.95
CA LEU A 171 0.66 -11.13 22.87
C LEU A 171 0.25 -12.03 21.71
N ASN A 172 -0.93 -11.78 21.13
CA ASN A 172 -1.38 -12.49 19.95
C ASN A 172 -0.62 -11.98 18.71
N THR A 173 0.51 -12.62 18.42
CA THR A 173 1.40 -12.31 17.28
C THR A 173 0.67 -12.40 15.94
N ASN A 174 -0.27 -13.36 15.79
CA ASN A 174 -1.11 -13.48 14.59
C ASN A 174 -2.00 -12.26 14.40
N PHE A 175 -2.65 -11.79 15.47
CA PHE A 175 -3.48 -10.59 15.39
C PHE A 175 -2.64 -9.36 15.01
N LEU A 176 -1.45 -9.18 15.60
CA LEU A 176 -0.57 -8.06 15.27
C LEU A 176 -0.05 -8.12 13.83
N ASN A 177 0.23 -9.33 13.31
CA ASN A 177 0.59 -9.52 11.92
C ASN A 177 -0.53 -9.10 10.98
N TYR A 178 -1.74 -9.64 11.16
CA TYR A 178 -2.89 -9.28 10.32
C TYR A 178 -3.30 -7.81 10.48
N LEU A 179 -3.21 -7.24 11.68
CA LEU A 179 -3.44 -5.81 11.91
C LEU A 179 -2.50 -4.96 11.05
N PHE A 180 -1.21 -5.29 11.04
CA PHE A 180 -0.24 -4.58 10.21
C PHE A 180 -0.53 -4.72 8.71
N LEU A 181 -0.89 -5.93 8.26
CA LEU A 181 -1.29 -6.17 6.87
C LEU A 181 -2.53 -5.36 6.48
N VAL A 182 -3.53 -5.26 7.35
CA VAL A 182 -4.72 -4.44 7.12
C VAL A 182 -4.37 -2.96 7.07
N ILE A 183 -3.49 -2.47 7.94
CA ILE A 183 -3.01 -1.07 7.91
C ILE A 183 -2.27 -0.79 6.58
N LEU A 184 -1.43 -1.73 6.13
CA LEU A 184 -0.77 -1.64 4.83
C LEU A 184 -1.78 -1.62 3.67
N SER A 185 -2.76 -2.52 3.66
CA SER A 185 -3.84 -2.57 2.65
C SER A 185 -4.65 -1.31 2.58
N TYR A 186 -5.01 -0.76 3.73
CA TYR A 186 -5.78 0.47 3.82
C TYR A 186 -5.03 1.63 3.19
N ARG A 187 -3.72 1.69 3.45
CA ARG A 187 -2.81 2.68 2.87
C ARG A 187 -2.59 2.51 1.35
N LEU A 188 -2.71 1.31 0.80
CA LEU A 188 -2.51 1.05 -0.64
C LEU A 188 -3.61 1.61 -1.55
N TRP A 189 -4.79 1.91 -1.01
CA TRP A 189 -5.96 2.26 -1.82
C TRP A 189 -6.01 3.73 -2.29
N LEU A 190 -4.99 4.52 -2.04
CA LEU A 190 -5.04 5.94 -2.40
C LEU A 190 -5.16 6.13 -3.93
N PRO A 191 -5.92 7.14 -4.39
CA PRO A 191 -6.28 7.31 -5.80
C PRO A 191 -5.10 7.59 -6.75
N TYR A 192 -3.87 7.77 -6.23
CA TYR A 192 -2.66 8.13 -6.99
C TYR A 192 -1.61 7.01 -7.03
N ARG A 193 -2.06 5.78 -7.33
CA ARG A 193 -1.28 4.55 -7.20
C ARG A 193 0.12 4.59 -7.82
N GLN A 194 0.33 5.33 -8.90
CA GLN A 194 1.62 5.34 -9.60
C GLN A 194 2.69 6.14 -8.86
N LEU A 195 2.36 7.35 -8.38
CA LEU A 195 3.29 8.16 -7.59
C LEU A 195 3.67 7.42 -6.30
N GLU A 196 2.73 6.65 -5.77
CA GLU A 196 2.92 5.85 -4.58
C GLU A 196 3.77 4.61 -4.81
N LYS A 197 3.62 3.88 -5.91
CA LYS A 197 4.54 2.78 -6.25
C LYS A 197 5.98 3.26 -6.28
N PHE A 198 6.23 4.42 -6.89
CA PHE A 198 7.56 5.04 -6.89
C PHE A 198 8.00 5.45 -5.48
N LEU A 199 7.12 6.09 -4.69
CA LEU A 199 7.44 6.50 -3.33
C LEU A 199 7.75 5.31 -2.43
N VAL A 200 6.97 4.23 -2.54
CA VAL A 200 7.13 2.97 -1.79
C VAL A 200 8.42 2.30 -2.15
N LEU A 201 8.68 2.14 -3.45
CA LEU A 201 9.91 1.54 -3.94
C LEU A 201 11.11 2.38 -3.49
N ALA A 202 11.06 3.70 -3.63
CA ALA A 202 12.14 4.60 -3.21
C ALA A 202 12.39 4.52 -1.70
N CYS A 203 11.34 4.58 -0.89
CA CYS A 203 11.46 4.47 0.57
C CYS A 203 12.00 3.09 0.97
N CYS A 204 11.46 2.02 0.40
CA CYS A 204 11.86 0.66 0.72
C CYS A 204 13.32 0.38 0.30
N LEU A 205 13.74 0.83 -0.89
CA LEU A 205 15.13 0.74 -1.33
C LEU A 205 16.08 1.57 -0.46
N PHE A 206 15.70 2.81 -0.14
CA PHE A 206 16.49 3.66 0.75
C PHE A 206 16.67 3.02 2.14
N GLN A 207 15.60 2.41 2.64
CA GLN A 207 15.56 1.77 3.94
C GLN A 207 16.27 0.40 3.97
N GLN A 208 16.17 -0.40 2.92
CA GLN A 208 16.98 -1.62 2.77
C GLN A 208 18.47 -1.28 2.73
N ARG A 209 18.84 -0.21 2.03
CA ARG A 209 20.22 0.27 1.98
C ARG A 209 20.77 0.67 3.35
N ILE A 210 19.93 1.22 4.24
CA ILE A 210 20.31 1.52 5.63
C ILE A 210 20.56 0.23 6.42
N LYS A 211 19.74 -0.82 6.23
CA LYS A 211 19.90 -2.12 6.92
C LYS A 211 21.16 -2.87 6.50
N THR A 212 21.53 -2.82 5.22
CA THR A 212 22.72 -3.54 4.69
C THR A 212 24.06 -2.89 5.03
N ASN A 213 24.05 -1.67 5.61
CA ASN A 213 25.25 -0.90 5.92
C ASN A 213 25.64 -0.92 7.42
N ASN A 214 24.93 -1.72 8.23
CA ASN A 214 25.24 -2.07 9.62
C ASN A 214 25.49 -3.57 9.71
#